data_AF-A0A958NWQ4-F1
#
_entry.id   AF-A0A958NWQ4-F1
#
_cell.length_a   1.000
_cell.length_b   1.000
_cell.length_c   1.000
_cell.angle_alpha   90.00
_cell.angle_beta   90.00
_cell.angle_gamma   90.00
#
_symmetry.space_group_name_H-M   'P 1'
#
loop_
_entity.id
_entity.type
_entity.pdbx_description
1 polymer ?
#
loop_
_entity_poly.entity_id
_entity_poly.type
_entity_poly.pdbx_seq_one_letter_code
_entity_poly.pdbx_strand_id
1 'polypeptide(L)'
;MKKTLDFNPLETAIREGRVAEARDLLTALVPQLPPRQAAAQLARLATRIGVPEWGLRWLRPYVVSSPKRKAAPTIEELVEYALCLMRAGSVYQAHRFFSHIPEVASSQRLFVGASILTAQWEYEKALEFWNSYLDSKDLSDYQRLVGRVNRVAALIHERRFSKADSELEALLAITESEQFLLLSGNCFELQAASAIYQKDYLRAEQLISRAEAALGTKPLLDAFFVRKWRAFLQAVAGNADGITQFRQEALQRKHYESVREADRFSALVFADVELSKMLYAGTPYPSYRRKLEEDFPFLTHGERFFDWSIPPKTGKEAKTWDLLWGSLPNQDGPPAGQVLHLLLHALSADFYRPAQVGALHERMFPEDVFNPDSSPRRIHAQVARLRDWLSENKVPMIVEQESGYYSLASASPMRLRIAIRSSQQSNFVNPLDQLREVVGSSSFSGKEAGRILSRKTRSVNRLIANGVESGELVQEGGGRSTRYRFQ
;
A
#
# COMPACT_ATOMS: atom_id res chain seq x y z
N MET A 1 35.93 -3.89 -27.47
CA MET A 1 34.76 -3.08 -27.89
C MET A 1 33.62 -3.38 -26.93
N LYS A 2 33.01 -2.37 -26.29
CA LYS A 2 31.82 -2.58 -25.48
C LYS A 2 30.64 -2.78 -26.43
N LYS A 3 30.05 -3.97 -26.48
CA LYS A 3 28.84 -4.24 -27.26
C LYS A 3 27.71 -3.39 -26.67
N THR A 4 27.18 -2.43 -27.44
CA THR A 4 26.00 -1.67 -27.05
C THR A 4 24.83 -2.66 -26.90
N LEU A 5 24.13 -2.61 -25.77
CA LEU A 5 22.93 -3.41 -25.55
C LEU A 5 21.79 -2.82 -26.38
N ASP A 6 21.13 -3.65 -27.20
CA ASP A 6 19.92 -3.26 -27.92
C ASP A 6 18.69 -3.62 -27.08
N PHE A 7 17.93 -2.59 -26.68
CA PHE A 7 16.72 -2.74 -25.88
C PHE A 7 15.44 -2.75 -26.72
N ASN A 8 15.53 -2.51 -28.03
CA ASN A 8 14.35 -2.38 -28.89
C ASN A 8 13.46 -3.65 -28.92
N PRO A 9 14.01 -4.88 -28.99
CA PRO A 9 13.17 -6.08 -28.94
C PRO A 9 12.37 -6.18 -27.63
N LEU A 10 13.02 -5.84 -26.51
CA LEU A 10 12.41 -5.86 -25.19
C LEU A 10 11.32 -4.78 -25.06
N GLU A 11 11.59 -3.55 -25.50
CA GLU A 11 10.57 -2.49 -25.49
C GLU A 11 9.37 -2.82 -26.36
N THR A 12 9.61 -3.42 -27.54
CA THR A 12 8.55 -3.82 -28.47
C THR A 12 7.66 -4.89 -27.84
N ALA A 13 8.25 -5.94 -27.26
CA ALA A 13 7.50 -6.97 -26.55
C ALA A 13 6.66 -6.40 -25.39
N ILE A 14 7.19 -5.43 -24.63
CA ILE A 14 6.43 -4.76 -23.56
C ILE A 14 5.26 -3.94 -24.13
N ARG A 15 5.48 -3.15 -25.19
CA ARG A 15 4.45 -2.30 -25.81
C ARG A 15 3.30 -3.15 -26.38
N GLU A 16 3.61 -4.34 -26.87
CA GLU A 16 2.63 -5.29 -27.41
C GLU A 16 1.99 -6.19 -26.34
N GLY A 17 2.37 -6.04 -25.07
CA GLY A 17 1.84 -6.85 -23.97
C GLY A 17 2.39 -8.29 -23.90
N ARG A 18 3.46 -8.61 -24.66
CA ARG A 18 4.16 -9.90 -24.64
C ARG A 18 5.10 -10.01 -23.44
N VAL A 19 4.54 -9.95 -22.23
CA VAL A 19 5.30 -9.86 -20.96
C VAL A 19 6.19 -11.08 -20.71
N ALA A 20 5.74 -12.29 -21.06
CA ALA A 20 6.55 -13.51 -20.89
C ALA A 20 7.82 -13.48 -21.75
N GLU A 21 7.66 -13.18 -23.04
CA GLU A 21 8.79 -13.00 -23.97
C GLU A 21 9.72 -11.87 -23.52
N ALA A 22 9.17 -10.75 -23.05
CA ALA A 22 9.96 -9.66 -22.49
C ALA A 22 10.83 -10.12 -21.29
N ARG A 23 10.32 -11.02 -20.43
CA ARG A 23 11.10 -11.61 -19.33
C ARG A 23 12.21 -12.53 -19.84
N ASP A 24 11.93 -13.35 -20.84
CA ASP A 24 12.93 -14.23 -21.44
C ASP A 24 14.05 -13.43 -22.11
N LEU A 25 13.69 -12.38 -22.86
CA LEU A 25 14.63 -11.44 -23.45
C LEU A 25 15.48 -10.73 -22.38
N LEU A 26 14.86 -10.22 -21.31
CA LEU A 26 15.60 -9.57 -20.23
C LEU A 26 16.57 -10.54 -19.52
N THR A 27 16.17 -11.78 -19.32
CA THR A 27 17.02 -12.85 -18.74
C THR A 27 18.22 -13.13 -19.63
N ALA A 28 18.01 -13.26 -20.93
CA ALA A 28 19.07 -13.54 -21.90
C ALA A 28 20.06 -12.38 -22.03
N LEU A 29 19.58 -11.13 -21.93
CA LEU A 29 20.42 -9.92 -22.02
C LEU A 29 21.37 -9.75 -20.83
N VAL A 30 20.98 -10.19 -19.64
CA VAL A 30 21.66 -9.81 -18.39
C VAL A 30 21.80 -11.02 -17.44
N PRO A 31 22.68 -12.00 -17.78
CA PRO A 31 22.94 -13.14 -16.88
C PRO A 31 23.75 -12.75 -15.63
N GLN A 32 24.36 -11.56 -15.60
CA GLN A 32 25.18 -11.01 -14.51
C GLN A 32 24.87 -9.53 -14.26
N LEU A 33 25.64 -8.84 -13.39
CA LEU A 33 25.48 -7.40 -13.15
C LEU A 33 25.66 -6.59 -14.46
N PRO A 34 24.67 -5.79 -14.90
CA PRO A 34 24.78 -5.04 -16.14
C PRO A 34 25.84 -3.93 -16.04
N PRO A 35 26.37 -3.43 -17.17
CA PRO A 35 27.17 -2.22 -17.17
C PRO A 35 26.41 -1.08 -16.49
N ARG A 36 27.08 -0.31 -15.63
CA ARG A 36 26.46 0.77 -14.85
C ARG A 36 25.63 1.72 -15.70
N GLN A 37 26.12 2.07 -16.90
CA GLN A 37 25.43 2.96 -17.85
C GLN A 37 24.05 2.45 -18.29
N ALA A 38 23.82 1.13 -18.24
CA ALA A 38 22.57 0.49 -18.62
C ALA A 38 21.68 0.13 -17.42
N ALA A 39 22.21 0.18 -16.19
CA ALA A 39 21.54 -0.38 -15.01
C ALA A 39 20.19 0.28 -14.71
N ALA A 40 20.11 1.62 -14.81
CA ALA A 40 18.86 2.35 -14.58
C ALA A 40 17.79 2.05 -15.64
N GLN A 41 18.19 2.01 -16.92
CA GLN A 41 17.26 1.67 -18.01
C GLN A 41 16.75 0.23 -17.89
N LEU A 42 17.63 -0.71 -17.57
CA LEU A 42 17.26 -2.11 -17.33
C LEU A 42 16.32 -2.25 -16.12
N ALA A 43 16.59 -1.53 -15.02
CA ALA A 43 15.71 -1.51 -13.86
C ALA A 43 14.31 -0.97 -14.22
N ARG A 44 14.23 0.09 -15.02
CA ARG A 44 12.95 0.61 -15.55
C ARG A 44 12.19 -0.47 -16.32
N LEU A 45 12.86 -1.19 -17.23
CA LEU A 45 12.24 -2.27 -18.00
C LEU A 45 11.80 -3.44 -17.10
N ALA A 46 12.61 -3.80 -16.10
CA ALA A 46 12.28 -4.83 -15.11
C ALA A 46 11.00 -4.49 -14.33
N THR A 47 10.79 -3.23 -13.94
CA THR A 47 9.55 -2.82 -13.25
C THR A 47 8.32 -2.93 -14.16
N ARG A 48 8.45 -2.62 -15.45
CA ARG A 48 7.36 -2.70 -16.44
C ARG A 48 6.90 -4.13 -16.72
N ILE A 49 7.77 -5.12 -16.55
CA ILE A 49 7.44 -6.54 -16.72
C ILE A 49 7.19 -7.28 -15.40
N GLY A 50 7.09 -6.54 -14.30
CA GLY A 50 6.77 -7.08 -12.98
C GLY A 50 7.86 -7.94 -12.35
N VAL A 51 9.14 -7.61 -12.57
CA VAL A 51 10.29 -8.23 -11.87
C VAL A 51 11.20 -7.16 -11.21
N PRO A 52 10.64 -6.26 -10.37
CA PRO A 52 11.37 -5.13 -9.80
C PRO A 52 12.60 -5.53 -8.97
N GLU A 53 12.63 -6.76 -8.45
CA GLU A 53 13.75 -7.30 -7.67
C GLU A 53 15.04 -7.35 -8.49
N TRP A 54 14.96 -7.52 -9.81
CA TRP A 54 16.13 -7.49 -10.69
C TRP A 54 16.72 -6.09 -10.76
N GLY A 55 15.85 -5.08 -10.91
CA GLY A 55 16.25 -3.67 -10.84
C GLY A 55 16.91 -3.32 -9.51
N LEU A 56 16.36 -3.80 -8.39
CA LEU A 56 16.98 -3.65 -7.06
C LEU A 56 18.37 -4.28 -7.01
N ARG A 57 18.55 -5.51 -7.51
CA ARG A 57 19.86 -6.19 -7.53
C ARG A 57 20.89 -5.42 -8.34
N TRP A 58 20.50 -4.92 -9.52
CA TRP A 58 21.41 -4.22 -10.42
C TRP A 58 21.80 -2.83 -9.91
N LEU A 59 20.88 -2.11 -9.28
CA LEU A 59 21.12 -0.75 -8.81
C LEU A 59 21.72 -0.69 -7.40
N ARG A 60 21.49 -1.70 -6.55
CA ARG A 60 21.95 -1.72 -5.16
C ARG A 60 23.45 -1.41 -4.98
N PRO A 61 24.39 -1.99 -5.77
CA PRO A 61 25.83 -1.69 -5.63
C PRO A 61 26.17 -0.21 -5.82
N TYR A 62 25.35 0.52 -6.61
CA TYR A 62 25.54 1.93 -6.91
C TYR A 62 24.78 2.83 -5.93
N VAL A 63 23.64 2.37 -5.42
CA VAL A 63 22.68 3.17 -4.63
C VAL A 63 22.82 2.99 -3.12
N VAL A 64 22.94 1.75 -2.62
CA VAL A 64 23.09 1.49 -1.17
C VAL A 64 24.57 1.53 -0.78
N SER A 65 24.92 2.35 0.22
CA SER A 65 26.31 2.64 0.59
C SER A 65 27.12 1.36 0.74
N SER A 66 28.10 1.19 -0.14
CA SER A 66 29.09 0.12 -0.05
C SER A 66 30.44 0.76 0.23
N PRO A 67 31.23 0.26 1.19
CA PRO A 67 32.59 0.76 1.44
C PRO A 67 33.49 0.71 0.19
N LYS A 68 33.09 -0.04 -0.85
CA LYS A 68 33.80 -0.16 -2.13
C LYS A 68 33.28 0.77 -3.23
N ARG A 69 32.39 1.72 -2.92
CA ARG A 69 31.79 2.61 -3.93
C ARG A 69 32.83 3.57 -4.51
N LYS A 70 33.08 3.47 -5.82
CA LYS A 70 34.04 4.32 -6.53
C LYS A 70 33.45 5.67 -6.98
N ALA A 71 32.13 5.79 -7.13
CA ALA A 71 31.46 7.00 -7.60
C ALA A 71 30.04 7.11 -7.03
N ALA A 72 29.57 8.33 -6.81
CA ALA A 72 28.22 8.63 -6.32
C ALA A 72 27.14 8.13 -7.30
N PRO A 73 25.96 7.71 -6.81
CA PRO A 73 24.84 7.35 -7.68
C PRO A 73 24.35 8.56 -8.49
N THR A 74 23.91 8.30 -9.72
CA THR A 74 23.21 9.26 -10.57
C THR A 74 21.77 9.45 -10.09
N ILE A 75 21.13 10.56 -10.48
CA ILE A 75 19.72 10.80 -10.12
C ILE A 75 18.82 9.71 -10.71
N GLU A 76 19.10 9.27 -11.93
CA GLU A 76 18.38 8.20 -12.61
C GLU A 76 18.48 6.87 -11.84
N GLU A 77 19.68 6.50 -11.36
CA GLU A 77 19.85 5.30 -10.53
C GLU A 77 19.05 5.38 -9.23
N LEU A 78 19.01 6.55 -8.57
CA LEU A 78 18.24 6.76 -7.34
C LEU A 78 16.73 6.66 -7.60
N VAL A 79 16.23 7.32 -8.65
CA VAL A 79 14.82 7.36 -9.00
C VAL A 79 14.31 5.97 -9.38
N GLU A 80 15.03 5.24 -10.23
CA GLU A 80 14.64 3.89 -10.63
C GLU A 80 14.74 2.89 -9.46
N TYR A 81 15.69 3.08 -8.52
CA TYR A 81 15.75 2.27 -7.31
C TYR A 81 14.52 2.48 -6.41
N ALA A 82 14.08 3.74 -6.25
CA ALA A 82 12.85 4.06 -5.52
C ALA A 82 11.61 3.41 -6.18
N LEU A 83 11.52 3.48 -7.50
CA LEU A 83 10.44 2.83 -8.25
C LEU A 83 10.45 1.30 -8.06
N CYS A 84 11.63 0.67 -8.06
CA CYS A 84 11.75 -0.75 -7.81
C CYS A 84 11.33 -1.13 -6.38
N LEU A 85 11.67 -0.33 -5.36
CA LEU A 85 11.22 -0.54 -3.97
C LEU A 85 9.69 -0.50 -3.88
N MET A 86 9.07 0.52 -4.50
CA MET A 86 7.60 0.66 -4.53
C MET A 86 6.94 -0.56 -5.18
N ARG A 87 7.47 -1.02 -6.32
CA ARG A 87 6.94 -2.18 -7.05
C ARG A 87 7.16 -3.52 -6.34
N ALA A 88 8.20 -3.62 -5.51
CA ALA A 88 8.44 -4.76 -4.61
C ALA A 88 7.58 -4.72 -3.32
N GLY A 89 6.73 -3.71 -3.16
CA GLY A 89 5.81 -3.54 -2.04
C GLY A 89 6.36 -2.75 -0.85
N SER A 90 7.62 -2.30 -0.89
CA SER A 90 8.22 -1.45 0.15
C SER A 90 7.92 0.03 -0.13
N VAL A 91 6.64 0.40 -0.11
CA VAL A 91 6.17 1.71 -0.58
C VAL A 91 6.61 2.85 0.36
N TYR A 92 6.60 2.67 1.68
CA TYR A 92 7.01 3.74 2.62
C TYR A 92 8.52 4.01 2.57
N GLN A 93 9.31 2.98 2.35
CA GLN A 93 10.75 3.02 2.18
C GLN A 93 11.09 3.60 0.81
N ALA A 94 10.33 3.30 -0.23
CA ALA A 94 10.43 3.99 -1.51
C ALA A 94 10.20 5.49 -1.33
N HIS A 95 9.15 5.90 -0.61
CA HIS A 95 8.88 7.31 -0.33
C HIS A 95 9.97 7.97 0.53
N ARG A 96 10.37 7.35 1.65
CA ARG A 96 11.47 7.83 2.50
C ARG A 96 12.77 7.93 1.72
N PHE A 97 13.07 6.96 0.85
CA PHE A 97 14.26 7.00 0.02
C PHE A 97 14.16 8.14 -1.01
N PHE A 98 13.01 8.27 -1.67
CA PHE A 98 12.74 9.29 -2.68
C PHE A 98 12.84 10.71 -2.12
N SER A 99 12.41 10.95 -0.88
CA SER A 99 12.48 12.28 -0.23
C SER A 99 13.90 12.80 -0.01
N HIS A 100 14.92 11.93 -0.10
CA HIS A 100 16.33 12.31 -0.01
C HIS A 100 16.99 12.49 -1.39
N ILE A 101 16.27 12.24 -2.49
CA ILE A 101 16.79 12.46 -3.83
C ILE A 101 16.77 13.97 -4.10
N PRO A 102 17.91 14.57 -4.52
CA PRO A 102 17.98 15.98 -4.84
C PRO A 102 16.84 16.45 -5.73
N GLU A 103 16.30 17.63 -5.43
CA GLU A 103 15.23 18.23 -6.20
C GLU A 103 15.77 18.76 -7.52
N VAL A 104 15.78 17.88 -8.52
CA VAL A 104 16.15 18.19 -9.90
C VAL A 104 14.90 18.09 -10.76
N ALA A 105 14.70 19.06 -11.65
CA ALA A 105 13.63 19.07 -12.64
C ALA A 105 13.87 18.01 -13.74
N SER A 106 13.70 16.74 -13.37
CA SER A 106 13.69 15.59 -14.28
C SER A 106 12.26 15.06 -14.36
N SER A 107 11.72 14.96 -15.57
CA SER A 107 10.39 14.39 -15.81
C SER A 107 10.25 12.99 -15.19
N GLN A 108 11.28 12.16 -15.27
CA GLN A 108 11.29 10.82 -14.69
C GLN A 108 11.18 10.86 -13.15
N ARG A 109 11.92 11.75 -12.49
CA ARG A 109 11.81 11.94 -11.02
C ARG A 109 10.38 12.33 -10.66
N LEU A 110 9.80 13.27 -11.39
CA LEU A 110 8.46 13.80 -11.11
C LEU A 110 7.38 12.72 -11.28
N PHE A 111 7.45 11.95 -12.37
CA PHE A 111 6.55 10.82 -12.61
C PHE A 111 6.62 9.77 -11.50
N VAL A 112 7.82 9.41 -11.06
CA VAL A 112 8.02 8.41 -9.99
C VAL A 112 7.52 8.95 -8.64
N GLY A 113 7.78 10.22 -8.33
CA GLY A 113 7.26 10.86 -7.11
C GLY A 113 5.74 10.81 -7.04
N ALA A 114 5.06 11.19 -8.14
CA ALA A 114 3.61 11.10 -8.22
C ALA A 114 3.10 9.66 -8.11
N SER A 115 3.79 8.70 -8.72
CA SER A 115 3.44 7.28 -8.66
C SER A 115 3.55 6.71 -7.24
N ILE A 116 4.60 7.07 -6.49
CA ILE A 116 4.79 6.64 -5.09
C ILE A 116 3.67 7.19 -4.21
N LEU A 117 3.36 8.48 -4.35
CA LEU A 117 2.28 9.12 -3.57
C LEU A 117 0.91 8.53 -3.93
N THR A 118 0.66 8.27 -5.21
CA THR A 118 -0.56 7.58 -5.67
C THR A 118 -0.69 6.19 -5.06
N ALA A 119 0.40 5.42 -4.99
CA ALA A 119 0.42 4.10 -4.35
C ALA A 119 0.18 4.14 -2.82
N GLN A 120 0.36 5.29 -2.20
CA GLN A 120 0.02 5.56 -0.79
C GLN A 120 -1.35 6.21 -0.61
N TRP A 121 -2.12 6.36 -1.69
CA TRP A 121 -3.36 7.12 -1.73
C TRP A 121 -3.22 8.61 -1.39
N GLU A 122 -2.04 9.20 -1.47
CA GLU A 122 -1.78 10.63 -1.19
C GLU A 122 -1.93 11.47 -2.47
N TYR A 123 -3.12 11.42 -3.09
CA TYR A 123 -3.35 12.01 -4.42
C TYR A 123 -3.26 13.54 -4.45
N GLU A 124 -3.63 14.22 -3.36
CA GLU A 124 -3.44 15.67 -3.25
C GLU A 124 -1.96 16.06 -3.44
N LYS A 125 -1.05 15.37 -2.76
CA LYS A 125 0.40 15.59 -2.93
C LYS A 125 0.88 15.13 -4.30
N ALA A 126 0.31 14.05 -4.83
CA ALA A 126 0.64 13.58 -6.18
C ALA A 126 0.29 14.63 -7.26
N LEU A 127 -0.75 15.44 -7.07
CA LEU A 127 -1.11 16.53 -8.00
C LEU A 127 0.00 17.56 -8.16
N GLU A 128 0.75 17.89 -7.10
CA GLU A 128 1.89 18.79 -7.18
C GLU A 128 2.96 18.24 -8.14
N PHE A 129 3.31 16.96 -7.98
CA PHE A 129 4.24 16.27 -8.87
C PHE A 129 3.71 16.16 -10.30
N TRP A 130 2.41 15.90 -10.50
CA TRP A 130 1.82 15.83 -11.84
C TRP A 130 1.84 17.18 -12.55
N ASN A 131 1.60 18.28 -11.85
CA ASN A 131 1.69 19.62 -12.44
C ASN A 131 3.13 19.91 -12.89
N SER A 132 4.12 19.71 -12.01
CA SER A 132 5.53 19.90 -12.38
C SER A 132 5.98 18.95 -13.48
N TYR A 133 5.49 17.70 -13.50
CA TYR A 133 5.76 16.74 -14.57
C TYR A 133 5.31 17.31 -15.91
N LEU A 134 4.08 17.81 -15.98
CA LEU A 134 3.52 18.39 -17.20
C LEU A 134 4.21 19.69 -17.62
N ASP A 135 4.83 20.43 -16.70
CA ASP A 135 5.64 21.61 -17.05
C ASP A 135 7.03 21.24 -17.61
N SER A 136 7.41 19.96 -17.59
CA SER A 136 8.71 19.51 -18.07
C SER A 136 8.83 19.61 -19.60
N LYS A 137 9.98 20.13 -20.06
CA LYS A 137 10.26 20.42 -21.48
C LYS A 137 10.71 19.18 -22.28
N ASP A 138 11.13 18.13 -21.60
CA ASP A 138 11.65 16.88 -22.17
C ASP A 138 10.56 15.82 -22.41
N LEU A 139 9.29 16.15 -22.16
CA LEU A 139 8.17 15.25 -22.45
C LEU A 139 7.88 15.18 -23.95
N SER A 140 7.77 13.97 -24.48
CA SER A 140 7.06 13.72 -25.74
C SER A 140 5.56 14.01 -25.61
N ASP A 141 4.88 14.25 -26.72
CA ASP A 141 3.44 14.51 -26.76
C ASP A 141 2.65 13.37 -26.11
N TYR A 142 3.02 12.12 -26.41
CA TYR A 142 2.39 10.95 -25.80
C TYR A 142 2.59 10.89 -24.29
N GLN A 143 3.81 11.13 -23.78
CA GLN A 143 4.07 11.18 -22.34
C GLN A 143 3.26 12.28 -21.65
N ARG A 144 3.09 13.43 -22.30
CA ARG A 144 2.25 14.53 -21.82
C ARG A 144 0.79 14.11 -21.72
N LEU A 145 0.24 13.41 -22.70
CA LEU A 145 -1.12 12.86 -22.64
C LEU A 145 -1.28 11.87 -21.48
N VAL A 146 -0.34 10.93 -21.31
CA VAL A 146 -0.35 9.97 -20.19
C VAL A 146 -0.30 10.70 -18.84
N GLY A 147 0.56 11.72 -18.70
CA GLY A 147 0.64 12.54 -17.49
C GLY A 147 -0.67 13.25 -17.16
N ARG A 148 -1.35 13.80 -18.17
CA ARG A 148 -2.64 14.46 -18.03
C ARG A 148 -3.74 13.50 -17.60
N VAL A 149 -3.81 12.29 -18.19
CA VAL A 149 -4.76 11.25 -17.77
C VAL A 149 -4.55 10.85 -16.30
N ASN A 150 -3.30 10.65 -15.87
CA ASN A 150 -2.99 10.35 -14.46
C ASN A 150 -3.33 11.51 -13.52
N ARG A 151 -3.10 12.76 -13.95
CA ARG A 151 -3.51 13.95 -13.20
C ARG A 151 -5.03 14.01 -13.03
N VAL A 152 -5.78 13.77 -14.10
CA VAL A 152 -7.25 13.71 -14.05
C VAL A 152 -7.73 12.66 -13.07
N ALA A 153 -7.16 11.45 -13.08
CA ALA A 153 -7.51 10.41 -12.11
C ALA A 153 -7.31 10.90 -10.66
N ALA A 154 -6.21 11.61 -10.39
CA ALA A 154 -5.98 12.24 -9.09
C ALA A 154 -6.98 13.36 -8.78
N LEU A 155 -7.34 14.20 -9.75
CA LEU A 155 -8.36 15.25 -9.59
C LEU A 155 -9.74 14.65 -9.23
N ILE A 156 -10.18 13.61 -9.93
CA ILE A 156 -11.44 12.91 -9.64
C ILE A 156 -11.41 12.33 -8.24
N HIS A 157 -10.30 11.69 -7.86
CA HIS A 157 -10.17 11.12 -6.54
C HIS A 157 -10.24 12.18 -5.43
N GLU A 158 -9.65 13.36 -5.65
CA GLU A 158 -9.76 14.54 -4.76
C GLU A 158 -11.06 15.35 -4.96
N ARG A 159 -12.06 14.77 -5.64
CA ARG A 159 -13.40 15.36 -5.87
C ARG A 159 -13.37 16.73 -6.57
N ARG A 160 -12.32 17.00 -7.37
CA ARG A 160 -12.17 18.22 -8.18
C ARG A 160 -12.81 18.06 -9.57
N PHE A 161 -14.09 17.67 -9.60
CA PHE A 161 -14.77 17.19 -10.80
C PHE A 161 -14.79 18.20 -11.94
N SER A 162 -15.10 19.47 -11.67
CA SER A 162 -15.15 20.50 -12.72
C SER A 162 -13.81 20.65 -13.48
N LYS A 163 -12.68 20.61 -12.76
CA LYS A 163 -11.35 20.66 -13.38
C LYS A 163 -11.04 19.38 -14.15
N ALA A 164 -11.41 18.22 -13.60
CA ALA A 164 -11.23 16.93 -14.26
C ALA A 164 -12.02 16.84 -15.57
N ASP A 165 -13.30 17.21 -15.55
CA ASP A 165 -14.21 17.13 -16.70
C ASP A 165 -13.74 18.04 -17.84
N SER A 166 -13.34 19.28 -17.55
CA SER A 166 -12.77 20.20 -18.54
C SER A 166 -11.47 19.67 -19.16
N GLU A 167 -10.60 19.06 -18.36
CA GLU A 167 -9.37 18.47 -18.88
C GLU A 167 -9.64 17.22 -19.73
N LEU A 168 -10.64 16.41 -19.35
CA LEU A 168 -11.06 15.21 -20.09
C LEU A 168 -11.65 15.55 -21.45
N GLU A 169 -12.46 16.60 -21.56
CA GLU A 169 -12.99 17.06 -22.85
C GLU A 169 -11.86 17.41 -23.82
N ALA A 170 -10.85 18.15 -23.36
CA ALA A 170 -9.68 18.49 -24.16
C ALA A 170 -8.82 17.27 -24.51
N LEU A 171 -8.68 16.29 -23.60
CA LEU A 171 -7.96 15.05 -23.86
C LEU A 171 -8.68 14.17 -24.89
N LEU A 172 -10.01 14.07 -24.83
CA LEU A 172 -10.79 13.27 -25.75
C LEU A 172 -10.69 13.79 -27.18
N ALA A 173 -10.77 15.11 -27.38
CA ALA A 173 -10.60 15.72 -28.69
C ALA A 173 -9.28 15.30 -29.36
N ILE A 174 -8.18 15.28 -28.61
CA ILE A 174 -6.85 14.90 -29.10
C ILE A 174 -6.74 13.38 -29.28
N THR A 175 -7.15 12.60 -28.28
CA THR A 175 -6.95 11.15 -28.31
C THR A 175 -7.84 10.47 -29.35
N GLU A 176 -9.05 10.99 -29.59
CA GLU A 176 -9.93 10.50 -30.66
C GLU A 176 -9.37 10.89 -32.05
N SER A 177 -8.86 12.12 -32.23
CA SER A 177 -8.30 12.55 -33.53
C SER A 177 -7.04 11.77 -33.91
N GLU A 178 -6.18 11.47 -32.93
CA GLU A 178 -4.94 10.70 -33.11
C GLU A 178 -5.16 9.17 -33.05
N GLN A 179 -6.42 8.72 -32.88
CA GLN A 179 -6.78 7.30 -32.76
C GLN A 179 -6.05 6.56 -31.63
N PHE A 180 -5.75 7.24 -30.53
CA PHE A 180 -5.19 6.62 -29.33
C PHE A 180 -6.29 5.91 -28.51
N LEU A 181 -6.86 4.84 -29.07
CA LEU A 181 -8.04 4.13 -28.55
C LEU A 181 -7.94 3.78 -27.06
N LEU A 182 -6.77 3.37 -26.58
CA LEU A 182 -6.54 3.07 -25.16
C LEU A 182 -6.71 4.32 -24.28
N LEU A 183 -6.09 5.44 -24.66
CA LEU A 183 -6.22 6.69 -23.90
C LEU A 183 -7.64 7.26 -23.99
N SER A 184 -8.30 7.19 -25.15
CA SER A 184 -9.69 7.61 -25.28
C SER A 184 -10.62 6.77 -24.40
N GLY A 185 -10.43 5.45 -24.37
CA GLY A 185 -11.15 4.54 -23.48
C GLY A 185 -10.97 4.90 -22.01
N ASN A 186 -9.74 5.18 -21.59
CA ASN A 186 -9.43 5.62 -20.22
C ASN A 186 -10.08 6.97 -19.90
N CYS A 187 -10.10 7.90 -20.86
CA CYS A 187 -10.78 9.18 -20.66
C CYS A 187 -12.29 9.01 -20.48
N PHE A 188 -12.95 8.14 -21.26
CA PHE A 188 -14.38 7.85 -21.05
C PHE A 188 -14.67 7.17 -19.72
N GLU A 189 -13.81 6.23 -19.31
CA GLU A 189 -13.90 5.57 -18.00
C GLU A 189 -13.80 6.60 -16.86
N LEU A 190 -12.84 7.52 -16.93
CA LEU A 190 -12.67 8.58 -15.92
C LEU A 190 -13.83 9.58 -15.94
N GLN A 191 -14.36 9.95 -17.12
CA GLN A 191 -15.57 10.78 -17.20
C GLN A 191 -16.77 10.07 -16.56
N ALA A 192 -16.92 8.75 -16.77
CA ALA A 192 -17.99 7.98 -16.14
C ALA A 192 -17.83 7.94 -14.61
N ALA A 193 -16.60 7.77 -14.11
CA ALA A 193 -16.30 7.85 -12.69
C ALA A 193 -16.69 9.22 -12.11
N SER A 194 -16.31 10.30 -12.78
CA SER A 194 -16.67 11.68 -12.41
C SER A 194 -18.20 11.87 -12.37
N ALA A 195 -18.92 11.42 -13.40
CA ALA A 195 -20.38 11.48 -13.46
C ALA A 195 -21.05 10.67 -12.34
N ILE A 196 -20.53 9.48 -12.01
CA ILE A 196 -21.02 8.66 -10.90
C ILE A 196 -20.89 9.39 -9.56
N TYR A 197 -19.75 10.00 -9.28
CA TYR A 197 -19.57 10.77 -8.04
C TYR A 197 -20.48 12.00 -7.96
N GLN A 198 -20.82 12.58 -9.11
CA GLN A 198 -21.79 13.68 -9.25
C GLN A 198 -23.25 13.19 -9.29
N LYS A 199 -23.49 11.87 -9.19
CA LYS A 199 -24.80 11.21 -9.26
C LYS A 199 -25.54 11.37 -10.61
N ASP A 200 -24.81 11.67 -11.68
CA ASP A 200 -25.32 11.70 -13.06
C ASP A 200 -25.18 10.31 -13.70
N TYR A 201 -26.03 9.38 -13.27
CA TYR A 201 -25.95 7.98 -13.66
C TYR A 201 -26.28 7.74 -15.14
N LEU A 202 -27.16 8.55 -15.72
CA LEU A 202 -27.52 8.46 -17.14
C LEU A 202 -26.33 8.79 -18.03
N ARG A 203 -25.63 9.89 -17.73
CA ARG A 203 -24.41 10.26 -18.45
C ARG A 203 -23.31 9.21 -18.24
N ALA A 204 -23.16 8.70 -17.01
CA ALA A 204 -22.19 7.64 -16.72
C ALA A 204 -22.40 6.39 -17.57
N GLU A 205 -23.65 5.95 -17.75
CA GLU A 205 -23.98 4.78 -18.58
C GLU A 205 -23.59 4.97 -20.06
N GLN A 206 -23.86 6.16 -20.62
CA GLN A 206 -23.45 6.51 -21.98
C GLN A 206 -21.93 6.50 -22.13
N LEU A 207 -21.21 7.08 -21.15
CA LEU A 207 -19.75 7.14 -21.14
C LEU A 207 -19.11 5.76 -21.00
N ILE A 208 -19.66 4.89 -20.14
CA ILE A 208 -19.24 3.48 -20.02
C ILE A 208 -19.38 2.77 -21.37
N SER A 209 -20.51 2.96 -22.06
CA SER A 209 -20.74 2.33 -23.37
C SER A 209 -19.71 2.78 -24.41
N ARG A 210 -19.32 4.06 -24.40
CA ARG A 210 -18.23 4.58 -25.26
C ARG A 210 -16.86 4.01 -24.87
N ALA A 211 -16.58 3.90 -23.56
CA ALA A 211 -15.34 3.30 -23.06
C ALA A 211 -15.19 1.84 -23.52
N GLU A 212 -16.27 1.05 -23.46
CA GLU A 212 -16.26 -0.32 -23.94
C GLU A 212 -16.04 -0.43 -25.45
N ALA A 213 -16.67 0.45 -26.23
CA ALA A 213 -16.46 0.48 -27.68
C ALA A 213 -14.99 0.79 -28.03
N ALA A 214 -14.35 1.70 -27.28
CA ALA A 214 -12.95 2.07 -27.50
C ALA A 214 -11.94 1.00 -27.05
N LEU A 215 -12.19 0.34 -25.91
CA LEU A 215 -11.26 -0.65 -25.33
C LEU A 215 -11.46 -2.06 -25.90
N GLY A 216 -12.65 -2.36 -26.42
CA GLY A 216 -13.04 -3.67 -26.93
C GLY A 216 -13.08 -4.75 -25.85
N THR A 217 -13.00 -6.01 -26.26
CA THR A 217 -13.14 -7.20 -25.38
C THR A 217 -11.82 -7.72 -24.82
N LYS A 218 -10.70 -7.02 -25.06
CA LYS A 218 -9.38 -7.48 -24.60
C LYS A 218 -9.35 -7.50 -23.07
N PRO A 219 -8.69 -8.49 -22.44
CA PRO A 219 -8.63 -8.62 -20.97
C PRO A 219 -7.65 -7.60 -20.34
N LEU A 220 -7.69 -6.34 -20.77
CA LEU A 220 -6.89 -5.24 -20.25
C LEU A 220 -7.42 -4.79 -18.88
N LEU A 221 -6.54 -4.16 -18.10
CA LEU A 221 -6.90 -3.59 -16.79
C LEU A 221 -7.90 -2.44 -16.95
N ASP A 222 -7.79 -1.65 -18.01
CA ASP A 222 -8.69 -0.53 -18.28
C ASP A 222 -10.13 -1.01 -18.55
N ALA A 223 -10.29 -2.07 -19.36
CA ALA A 223 -11.60 -2.69 -19.60
C ALA A 223 -12.19 -3.29 -18.31
N PHE A 224 -11.33 -3.75 -17.39
CA PHE A 224 -11.75 -4.18 -16.06
C PHE A 224 -12.28 -3.02 -15.20
N PHE A 225 -11.70 -1.82 -15.27
CA PHE A 225 -12.24 -0.65 -14.59
C PHE A 225 -13.56 -0.15 -15.20
N VAL A 226 -13.78 -0.30 -16.51
CA VAL A 226 -15.10 -0.02 -17.10
C VAL A 226 -16.19 -0.94 -16.52
N ARG A 227 -15.88 -2.24 -16.37
CA ARG A 227 -16.79 -3.20 -15.72
C ARG A 227 -17.07 -2.87 -14.26
N LYS A 228 -16.10 -2.29 -13.53
CA LYS A 228 -16.30 -1.78 -12.15
C LYS A 228 -17.47 -0.79 -12.11
N TRP A 229 -17.46 0.21 -12.98
CA TRP A 229 -18.49 1.25 -12.98
C TRP A 229 -19.83 0.74 -13.48
N ARG A 230 -19.84 -0.19 -14.44
CA ARG A 230 -21.07 -0.88 -14.83
C ARG A 230 -21.68 -1.65 -13.67
N ALA A 231 -20.88 -2.39 -12.91
CA ALA A 231 -21.33 -3.11 -11.73
C ALA A 231 -21.92 -2.15 -10.67
N PHE A 232 -21.30 -0.99 -10.47
CA PHE A 232 -21.84 0.06 -9.61
C PHE A 232 -23.23 0.54 -10.07
N LEU A 233 -23.39 0.89 -11.36
CA LEU A 233 -24.68 1.35 -11.89
C LEU A 233 -25.77 0.28 -11.79
N GLN A 234 -25.43 -0.99 -12.00
CA GLN A 234 -26.34 -2.11 -11.80
C GLN A 234 -26.82 -2.20 -10.34
N ALA A 235 -25.91 -2.02 -9.37
CA ALA A 235 -26.30 -2.01 -7.96
C ALA A 235 -27.18 -0.81 -7.59
N VAL A 236 -26.88 0.38 -8.12
CA VAL A 236 -27.75 1.57 -7.97
C VAL A 236 -29.16 1.29 -8.53
N ALA A 237 -29.26 0.53 -9.62
CA ALA A 237 -30.52 0.07 -10.19
C ALA A 237 -31.18 -1.09 -9.42
N GLY A 238 -30.63 -1.51 -8.27
CA GLY A 238 -31.16 -2.55 -7.40
C GLY A 238 -30.61 -3.96 -7.64
N ASN A 239 -29.64 -4.13 -8.54
CA ASN A 239 -29.02 -5.42 -8.83
C ASN A 239 -27.67 -5.59 -8.10
N ALA A 240 -27.69 -6.26 -6.94
CA ALA A 240 -26.51 -6.54 -6.14
C ALA A 240 -25.54 -7.56 -6.77
N ASP A 241 -26.00 -8.38 -7.72
CA ASP A 241 -25.18 -9.43 -8.32
C ASP A 241 -24.02 -8.86 -9.12
N GLY A 242 -24.22 -7.70 -9.76
CA GLY A 242 -23.20 -7.02 -10.56
C GLY A 242 -21.94 -6.70 -9.75
N ILE A 243 -22.10 -6.05 -8.59
CA ILE A 243 -20.97 -5.75 -7.69
C ILE A 243 -20.37 -7.04 -7.13
N THR A 244 -21.18 -8.03 -6.76
CA THR A 244 -20.69 -9.30 -6.25
C THR A 244 -19.82 -10.02 -7.27
N GLN A 245 -20.25 -10.10 -8.54
CA GLN A 245 -19.49 -10.69 -9.63
C GLN A 245 -18.19 -9.93 -9.90
N PHE A 246 -18.24 -8.59 -9.96
CA PHE A 246 -17.05 -7.76 -10.13
C PHE A 246 -16.05 -7.97 -8.98
N ARG A 247 -16.52 -8.04 -7.74
CA ARG A 247 -15.68 -8.31 -6.56
C ARG A 247 -14.98 -9.66 -6.68
N GLN A 248 -15.66 -10.71 -7.14
CA GLN A 248 -15.05 -12.02 -7.37
C GLN A 248 -14.02 -11.98 -8.50
N GLU A 249 -14.31 -11.27 -9.59
CA GLU A 249 -13.34 -11.05 -10.67
C GLU A 249 -12.09 -10.32 -10.15
N ALA A 250 -12.27 -9.29 -9.32
CA ALA A 250 -11.17 -8.53 -8.71
C ALA A 250 -10.29 -9.42 -7.82
N LEU A 251 -10.89 -10.33 -7.03
CA LEU A 251 -10.17 -11.31 -6.23
C LEU A 251 -9.37 -12.29 -7.09
N GLN A 252 -9.97 -12.83 -8.15
CA GLN A 252 -9.29 -13.74 -9.08
C GLN A 252 -8.10 -13.07 -9.77
N ARG A 253 -8.23 -11.79 -10.12
CA ARG A 253 -7.14 -10.97 -10.67
C ARG A 253 -6.12 -10.50 -9.64
N LYS A 254 -6.34 -10.77 -8.34
CA LYS A 254 -5.54 -10.26 -7.21
C LYS A 254 -5.44 -8.72 -7.21
N HIS A 255 -6.49 -8.04 -7.66
CA HIS A 255 -6.59 -6.58 -7.69
C HIS A 255 -7.34 -6.06 -6.46
N TYR A 256 -6.68 -6.17 -5.30
CA TYR A 256 -7.27 -5.94 -3.98
C TYR A 256 -7.83 -4.53 -3.77
N GLU A 257 -7.27 -3.52 -4.45
CA GLU A 257 -7.81 -2.16 -4.43
C GLU A 257 -9.23 -2.10 -5.01
N SER A 258 -9.51 -2.89 -6.06
CA SER A 258 -10.86 -2.97 -6.64
C SER A 258 -11.81 -3.83 -5.81
N VAL A 259 -11.31 -4.80 -5.04
CA VAL A 259 -12.12 -5.51 -4.03
C VAL A 259 -12.58 -4.51 -2.97
N ARG A 260 -11.67 -3.64 -2.50
CA ARG A 260 -11.98 -2.58 -1.54
C ARG A 260 -12.98 -1.55 -2.09
N GLU A 261 -12.83 -1.15 -3.34
CA GLU A 261 -13.81 -0.27 -3.99
C GLU A 261 -15.18 -0.94 -4.15
N ALA A 262 -15.23 -2.22 -4.54
CA ALA A 262 -16.47 -2.97 -4.66
C ALA A 262 -17.21 -3.07 -3.30
N ASP A 263 -16.46 -3.32 -2.22
CA ASP A 263 -17.03 -3.35 -0.87
C ASP A 263 -17.49 -1.95 -0.44
N ARG A 264 -16.76 -0.88 -0.78
CA ARG A 264 -17.23 0.50 -0.56
C ARG A 264 -18.53 0.79 -1.30
N PHE A 265 -18.64 0.37 -2.55
CA PHE A 265 -19.86 0.54 -3.35
C PHE A 265 -21.03 -0.24 -2.78
N SER A 266 -20.84 -1.50 -2.38
CA SER A 266 -21.86 -2.27 -1.68
C SER A 266 -22.31 -1.56 -0.40
N ALA A 267 -21.37 -1.11 0.43
CA ALA A 267 -21.68 -0.40 1.67
C ALA A 267 -22.47 0.89 1.41
N LEU A 268 -22.10 1.64 0.36
CA LEU A 268 -22.75 2.90 -0.01
C LEU A 268 -24.17 2.67 -0.54
N VAL A 269 -24.34 1.73 -1.48
CA VAL A 269 -25.63 1.49 -2.16
C VAL A 269 -26.63 0.80 -1.24
N PHE A 270 -26.18 -0.16 -0.43
CA PHE A 270 -27.05 -0.97 0.43
C PHE A 270 -27.06 -0.51 1.90
N ALA A 271 -26.39 0.61 2.22
CA ALA A 271 -26.26 1.13 3.58
C ALA A 271 -25.74 0.09 4.59
N ASP A 272 -24.78 -0.76 4.17
CA ASP A 272 -24.20 -1.80 5.02
C ASP A 272 -23.21 -1.18 6.02
N VAL A 273 -23.72 -0.95 7.24
CA VAL A 273 -22.97 -0.34 8.34
C VAL A 273 -21.76 -1.19 8.74
N GLU A 274 -21.91 -2.51 8.84
CA GLU A 274 -20.81 -3.38 9.27
C GLU A 274 -19.71 -3.46 8.22
N LEU A 275 -20.08 -3.49 6.93
CA LEU A 275 -19.10 -3.42 5.84
C LEU A 275 -18.35 -2.09 5.81
N SER A 276 -19.03 -0.97 6.08
CA SER A 276 -18.39 0.35 6.17
C SER A 276 -17.37 0.45 7.32
N LYS A 277 -17.69 -0.12 8.49
CA LYS A 277 -16.75 -0.25 9.62
C LYS A 277 -15.54 -1.11 9.26
N MET A 278 -15.78 -2.26 8.62
CA MET A 278 -14.71 -3.15 8.14
C MET A 278 -13.80 -2.45 7.13
N LEU A 279 -14.35 -1.69 6.17
CA LEU A 279 -13.60 -0.90 5.20
C LEU A 279 -12.68 0.12 5.89
N TYR A 280 -13.23 0.84 6.85
CA TYR A 280 -12.52 1.88 7.59
C TYR A 280 -11.38 1.30 8.44
N ALA A 281 -11.69 0.27 9.24
CA ALA A 281 -10.73 -0.39 10.09
C ALA A 281 -9.65 -1.14 9.28
N GLY A 282 -10.05 -1.82 8.20
CA GLY A 282 -9.20 -2.66 7.37
C GLY A 282 -8.36 -1.94 6.32
N THR A 283 -8.49 -0.62 6.20
CA THR A 283 -7.72 0.21 5.28
C THR A 283 -6.49 0.80 5.98
N PRO A 284 -5.27 0.67 5.44
CA PRO A 284 -4.08 1.31 5.99
C PRO A 284 -3.87 2.76 5.53
N TYR A 285 -4.73 3.29 4.65
CA TYR A 285 -4.54 4.58 3.96
C TYR A 285 -5.36 5.72 4.62
N PRO A 286 -4.70 6.72 5.26
CA PRO A 286 -5.41 7.81 5.93
C PRO A 286 -6.30 8.64 5.01
N SER A 287 -5.84 8.93 3.80
CA SER A 287 -6.61 9.66 2.79
C SER A 287 -7.88 8.92 2.36
N TYR A 288 -7.82 7.59 2.21
CA TYR A 288 -9.00 6.79 1.91
C TYR A 288 -9.99 6.77 3.08
N ARG A 289 -9.49 6.67 4.32
CA ARG A 289 -10.33 6.74 5.53
C ARG A 289 -11.09 8.06 5.64
N ARG A 290 -10.45 9.20 5.35
CA ARG A 290 -11.14 10.50 5.29
C ARG A 290 -12.30 10.50 4.29
N LYS A 291 -12.13 9.85 3.14
CA LYS A 291 -13.21 9.72 2.14
C LYS A 291 -14.34 8.81 2.62
N LEU A 292 -14.01 7.74 3.34
CA LEU A 292 -15.02 6.91 4.00
C LEU A 292 -15.77 7.70 5.08
N GLU A 293 -15.13 8.60 5.81
CA GLU A 293 -15.82 9.47 6.79
C GLU A 293 -16.78 10.45 6.11
N GLU A 294 -16.43 10.95 4.92
CA GLU A 294 -17.33 11.78 4.11
C GLU A 294 -18.53 10.97 3.59
N ASP A 295 -18.31 9.72 3.16
CA ASP A 295 -19.36 8.83 2.67
C ASP A 295 -20.24 8.28 3.81
N PHE A 296 -19.65 8.06 4.98
CA PHE A 296 -20.24 7.42 6.15
C PHE A 296 -19.93 8.24 7.42
N PRO A 297 -20.63 9.37 7.67
CA PRO A 297 -20.31 10.27 8.77
C PRO A 297 -20.28 9.64 10.17
N PHE A 298 -21.00 8.54 10.39
CA PHE A 298 -21.02 7.81 11.67
C PHE A 298 -19.66 7.17 12.03
N LEU A 299 -18.74 6.96 11.07
CA LEU A 299 -17.40 6.45 11.34
C LEU A 299 -16.52 7.43 12.14
N THR A 300 -16.91 8.72 12.17
CA THR A 300 -16.19 9.74 12.93
C THR A 300 -16.40 9.63 14.45
N HIS A 301 -17.33 8.78 14.92
CA HIS A 301 -17.68 8.69 16.33
C HIS A 301 -17.45 7.28 16.90
N GLY A 302 -16.60 7.19 17.93
CA GLY A 302 -16.79 6.25 19.03
C GLY A 302 -15.95 4.96 19.07
N GLU A 303 -15.66 4.32 17.94
CA GLU A 303 -14.99 3.00 18.01
C GLU A 303 -13.46 3.13 18.05
N ARG A 304 -12.86 2.75 19.19
CA ARG A 304 -11.40 2.60 19.32
C ARG A 304 -10.90 1.31 18.70
N PHE A 305 -11.73 0.28 18.73
CA PHE A 305 -11.39 -1.08 18.35
C PHE A 305 -12.39 -1.65 17.37
N PHE A 306 -11.90 -2.47 16.44
CA PHE A 306 -12.71 -3.27 15.55
C PHE A 306 -12.36 -4.75 15.76
N ASP A 307 -13.38 -5.57 16.00
CA ASP A 307 -13.21 -7.02 16.17
C ASP A 307 -13.35 -7.70 14.79
N TRP A 308 -12.22 -7.80 14.08
CA TRP A 308 -12.16 -8.42 12.77
C TRP A 308 -12.35 -9.93 12.88
N SER A 309 -13.52 -10.41 12.47
CA SER A 309 -13.79 -11.84 12.39
C SER A 309 -13.10 -12.43 11.17
N ILE A 310 -12.11 -13.29 11.39
CA ILE A 310 -11.52 -14.09 10.31
C ILE A 310 -12.46 -15.28 10.13
N PRO A 311 -13.23 -15.34 9.03
CA PRO A 311 -14.29 -16.32 8.88
C PRO A 311 -13.73 -17.75 9.00
N PRO A 312 -14.29 -18.58 9.89
CA PRO A 312 -14.05 -20.02 9.89
C PRO A 312 -14.90 -20.71 8.82
N LYS A 313 -14.52 -21.94 8.46
CA LYS A 313 -15.38 -22.80 7.62
C LYS A 313 -16.60 -23.34 8.38
N THR A 314 -16.58 -23.45 9.72
CA THR A 314 -17.70 -23.92 10.56
C THR A 314 -17.43 -23.71 12.07
N GLY A 315 -18.47 -23.49 12.90
CA GLY A 315 -18.46 -23.83 14.34
C GLY A 315 -18.38 -22.67 15.36
N LYS A 316 -18.40 -23.06 16.65
CA LYS A 316 -18.36 -22.40 18.00
C LYS A 316 -18.02 -20.90 18.16
N GLU A 317 -18.22 -20.34 19.37
CA GLU A 317 -17.84 -18.96 19.71
C GLU A 317 -16.37 -18.65 19.38
N ALA A 318 -16.13 -17.48 18.76
CA ALA A 318 -14.81 -17.07 18.32
C ALA A 318 -13.94 -16.57 19.49
N LYS A 319 -12.71 -17.09 19.59
CA LYS A 319 -11.70 -16.52 20.50
C LYS A 319 -11.24 -15.16 19.96
N THR A 320 -11.13 -14.16 20.82
CA THR A 320 -10.62 -12.84 20.45
C THR A 320 -9.13 -12.72 20.80
N TRP A 321 -8.28 -12.41 19.83
CA TRP A 321 -6.90 -12.01 20.04
C TRP A 321 -6.80 -10.50 19.98
N ASP A 322 -6.35 -9.87 21.06
CA ASP A 322 -6.01 -8.45 21.06
C ASP A 322 -4.64 -8.23 20.42
N LEU A 323 -4.63 -7.73 19.19
CA LEU A 323 -3.38 -7.49 18.47
C LEU A 323 -2.59 -6.34 19.08
N LEU A 324 -3.25 -5.34 19.66
CA LEU A 324 -2.58 -4.17 20.21
C LEU A 324 -1.61 -4.57 21.34
N TRP A 325 -2.03 -5.53 22.15
CA TRP A 325 -1.27 -6.00 23.31
C TRP A 325 -0.58 -7.34 23.09
N GLY A 326 -0.83 -8.00 21.95
CA GLY A 326 -0.38 -9.35 21.70
C GLY A 326 -0.90 -10.33 22.75
N SER A 327 -2.12 -10.14 23.27
CA SER A 327 -2.68 -10.99 24.34
C SER A 327 -3.83 -11.85 23.83
N LEU A 328 -3.87 -13.09 24.35
CA LEU A 328 -4.97 -14.03 24.14
C LEU A 328 -5.69 -14.26 25.49
N PRO A 329 -6.98 -14.63 25.48
CA PRO A 329 -7.69 -15.00 26.69
C PRO A 329 -7.00 -16.17 27.37
N ASN A 330 -6.52 -15.97 28.60
CA ASN A 330 -5.82 -16.96 29.43
C ASN A 330 -4.47 -17.46 28.86
N GLN A 331 -3.86 -16.72 27.93
CA GLN A 331 -2.57 -17.09 27.34
C GLN A 331 -1.79 -15.85 26.91
N ASP A 332 -0.49 -15.83 27.23
CA ASP A 332 0.40 -14.79 26.73
C ASP A 332 0.63 -15.00 25.22
N GLY A 333 0.44 -13.95 24.42
CA GLY A 333 0.86 -13.97 23.02
C GLY A 333 2.32 -13.54 22.84
N PRO A 334 2.78 -13.36 21.60
CA PRO A 334 4.11 -12.85 21.32
C PRO A 334 4.27 -11.47 21.96
N PRO A 335 5.36 -11.20 22.72
CA PRO A 335 5.46 -9.95 23.46
C PRO A 335 5.37 -8.73 22.56
N ALA A 336 4.55 -7.75 22.96
CA ALA A 336 4.28 -6.56 22.17
C ALA A 336 5.57 -5.84 21.75
N GLY A 337 5.70 -5.57 20.45
CA GLY A 337 6.86 -4.91 19.84
C GLY A 337 8.01 -5.86 19.45
N GLN A 338 7.95 -7.15 19.77
CA GLN A 338 8.92 -8.12 19.27
C GLN A 338 8.62 -8.55 17.83
N VAL A 339 9.63 -9.08 17.13
CA VAL A 339 9.55 -9.38 15.68
C VAL A 339 8.33 -10.24 15.29
N LEU A 340 7.94 -11.23 16.10
CA LEU A 340 6.74 -12.04 15.81
C LEU A 340 5.44 -11.25 15.96
N HIS A 341 5.35 -10.39 16.98
CA HIS A 341 4.23 -9.46 17.15
C HIS A 341 4.16 -8.47 15.98
N LEU A 342 5.32 -7.95 15.54
CA LEU A 342 5.38 -7.02 14.40
C LEU A 342 4.95 -7.70 13.10
N LEU A 343 5.34 -8.96 12.89
CA LEU A 343 4.88 -9.74 11.75
C LEU A 343 3.35 -9.91 11.78
N LEU A 344 2.78 -10.23 12.94
CA LEU A 344 1.34 -10.40 13.08
C LEU A 344 0.57 -9.10 12.79
N HIS A 345 1.04 -7.96 13.31
CA HIS A 345 0.51 -6.65 12.95
C HIS A 345 0.66 -6.37 11.44
N ALA A 346 1.81 -6.68 10.87
CA ALA A 346 2.06 -6.43 9.46
C ALA A 346 1.14 -7.24 8.55
N LEU A 347 0.79 -8.47 8.93
CA LEU A 347 -0.14 -9.35 8.21
C LEU A 347 -1.61 -8.96 8.36
N SER A 348 -1.95 -8.15 9.37
CA SER A 348 -3.33 -7.75 9.69
C SER A 348 -3.65 -6.28 9.39
N ALA A 349 -2.65 -5.47 9.00
CA ALA A 349 -2.87 -4.04 8.81
C ALA A 349 -3.63 -3.66 7.52
N ASP A 350 -3.83 -4.60 6.59
CA ASP A 350 -4.68 -4.42 5.41
C ASP A 350 -5.56 -5.65 5.25
N PHE A 351 -6.88 -5.50 5.40
CA PHE A 351 -7.83 -6.62 5.35
C PHE A 351 -8.07 -7.13 3.93
N TYR A 352 -7.71 -6.33 2.93
CA TYR A 352 -7.99 -6.61 1.54
C TYR A 352 -6.78 -7.20 0.85
N ARG A 353 -5.60 -6.61 1.09
CA ARG A 353 -4.38 -6.94 0.38
C ARG A 353 -3.47 -7.82 1.23
N PRO A 354 -3.24 -9.08 0.83
CA PRO A 354 -2.15 -9.89 1.37
C PRO A 354 -0.82 -9.13 1.35
N ALA A 355 -0.05 -9.26 2.42
CA ALA A 355 1.21 -8.54 2.58
C ALA A 355 2.28 -9.09 1.63
N GLN A 356 2.94 -8.21 0.89
CA GLN A 356 4.11 -8.57 0.09
C GLN A 356 5.36 -8.63 0.96
N VAL A 357 6.37 -9.39 0.53
CA VAL A 357 7.66 -9.52 1.24
C VAL A 357 8.30 -8.15 1.53
N GLY A 358 8.25 -7.21 0.58
CA GLY A 358 8.77 -5.86 0.78
C GLY A 358 8.03 -5.06 1.85
N ALA A 359 6.69 -5.17 1.89
CA ALA A 359 5.85 -4.53 2.90
C ALA A 359 6.07 -5.12 4.30
N LEU A 360 6.19 -6.45 4.39
CA LEU A 360 6.49 -7.13 5.65
C LEU A 360 7.87 -6.71 6.19
N HIS A 361 8.89 -6.68 5.33
CA HIS A 361 10.24 -6.27 5.72
C HIS A 361 10.28 -4.85 6.23
N GLU A 362 9.66 -3.92 5.52
CA GLU A 362 9.56 -2.52 5.90
C GLU A 362 8.92 -2.32 7.27
N ARG A 363 7.83 -3.04 7.57
CA ARG A 363 7.14 -2.95 8.87
C ARG A 363 7.95 -3.60 10.00
N MET A 364 8.62 -4.71 9.73
CA MET A 364 9.35 -5.46 10.75
C MET A 364 10.74 -4.90 11.03
N PHE A 365 11.37 -4.27 10.03
CA PHE A 365 12.75 -3.79 10.06
C PHE A 365 12.83 -2.38 9.44
N PRO A 366 12.19 -1.36 10.07
CA PRO A 366 12.06 -0.02 9.49
C PRO A 366 13.40 0.67 9.23
N GLU A 367 14.44 0.33 10.01
CA GLU A 367 15.79 0.88 9.86
C GLU A 367 16.60 0.19 8.75
N ASP A 368 16.17 -0.99 8.29
CA ASP A 368 16.91 -1.77 7.30
C ASP A 368 16.40 -1.48 5.88
N VAL A 369 17.31 -1.22 4.95
CA VAL A 369 16.99 -1.11 3.53
C VAL A 369 16.70 -2.49 2.94
N PHE A 370 15.55 -2.66 2.30
CA PHE A 370 15.15 -3.89 1.65
C PHE A 370 16.24 -4.39 0.70
N ASN A 371 16.57 -5.68 0.81
CA ASN A 371 17.55 -6.35 -0.01
C ASN A 371 16.88 -7.56 -0.70
N PRO A 372 16.80 -7.60 -2.03
CA PRO A 372 16.12 -8.67 -2.76
C PRO A 372 16.71 -10.07 -2.52
N ASP A 373 17.92 -10.18 -1.99
CA ASP A 373 18.58 -11.47 -1.74
C ASP A 373 18.47 -11.94 -0.28
N SER A 374 18.54 -11.03 0.69
CA SER A 374 18.55 -11.38 2.12
C SER A 374 17.24 -11.10 2.84
N SER A 375 16.51 -10.04 2.47
CA SER A 375 15.25 -9.66 3.13
C SER A 375 14.16 -10.73 2.99
N PRO A 376 13.93 -11.34 1.81
CA PRO A 376 12.96 -12.44 1.69
C PRO A 376 13.27 -13.62 2.61
N ARG A 377 14.54 -14.06 2.70
CA ARG A 377 14.95 -15.16 3.58
C ARG A 377 14.67 -14.84 5.04
N ARG A 378 14.95 -13.62 5.47
CA ARG A 378 14.66 -13.15 6.83
C ARG A 378 13.16 -13.20 7.12
N ILE A 379 12.32 -12.77 6.18
CA ILE A 379 10.85 -12.85 6.31
C ILE A 379 10.38 -14.30 6.38
N HIS A 380 10.82 -15.17 5.49
CA HIS A 380 10.49 -16.60 5.53
C HIS A 380 10.84 -17.23 6.88
N ALA A 381 12.01 -16.90 7.44
CA ALA A 381 12.41 -17.39 8.75
C ALA A 381 11.49 -16.90 9.89
N GLN A 382 11.02 -15.65 9.86
CA GLN A 382 10.07 -15.15 10.87
C GLN A 382 8.67 -15.74 10.68
N VAL A 383 8.23 -15.96 9.44
CA VAL A 383 6.97 -16.64 9.14
C VAL A 383 6.99 -18.08 9.65
N ALA A 384 8.09 -18.81 9.44
CA ALA A 384 8.26 -20.15 9.99
C ALA A 384 8.14 -20.15 11.53
N ARG A 385 8.88 -19.25 12.21
CA ARG A 385 8.79 -19.09 13.67
C ARG A 385 7.40 -18.71 14.17
N LEU A 386 6.67 -17.86 13.44
CA LEU A 386 5.30 -17.51 13.79
C LEU A 386 4.37 -18.73 13.66
N ARG A 387 4.51 -19.53 12.59
CA ARG A 387 3.76 -20.78 12.43
C ARG A 387 4.05 -21.78 13.55
N ASP A 388 5.32 -21.96 13.90
CA ASP A 388 5.74 -22.83 15.02
C ASP A 388 5.11 -22.34 16.33
N TRP A 389 5.20 -21.03 16.61
CA TRP A 389 4.61 -20.43 17.80
C TRP A 389 3.09 -20.64 17.85
N LEU A 390 2.36 -20.40 16.75
CA LEU A 390 0.91 -20.61 16.67
C LEU A 390 0.53 -22.06 16.96
N SER A 391 1.29 -23.01 16.40
CA SER A 391 1.08 -24.45 16.60
C SER A 391 1.32 -24.87 18.05
N GLU A 392 2.47 -24.51 18.62
CA GLU A 392 2.84 -24.81 20.02
C GLU A 392 1.83 -24.26 21.02
N ASN A 393 1.31 -23.06 20.73
CA ASN A 393 0.35 -22.34 21.57
C ASN A 393 -1.12 -22.70 21.28
N LYS A 394 -1.38 -23.64 20.34
CA LYS A 394 -2.73 -24.07 19.94
C LYS A 394 -3.64 -22.91 19.53
N VAL A 395 -3.04 -21.92 18.87
CA VAL A 395 -3.77 -20.76 18.35
C VAL A 395 -4.26 -21.11 16.94
N PRO A 396 -5.57 -21.08 16.66
CA PRO A 396 -6.14 -21.62 15.43
C PRO A 396 -5.94 -20.73 14.20
N MET A 397 -4.88 -19.92 14.16
CA MET A 397 -4.53 -19.14 12.97
C MET A 397 -3.51 -19.86 12.11
N ILE A 398 -3.57 -19.57 10.82
CA ILE A 398 -2.65 -20.07 9.81
C ILE A 398 -2.09 -18.85 9.08
N VAL A 399 -0.78 -18.84 8.84
CA VAL A 399 -0.17 -17.89 7.91
C VAL A 399 -0.09 -18.56 6.55
N GLU A 400 -0.91 -18.13 5.60
CA GLU A 400 -0.90 -18.61 4.22
C GLU A 400 0.17 -17.90 3.40
N GLN A 401 0.69 -18.58 2.38
CA GLN A 401 1.63 -18.00 1.44
C GLN A 401 1.25 -18.41 0.02
N GLU A 402 1.02 -17.43 -0.84
CA GLU A 402 0.68 -17.66 -2.25
C GLU A 402 1.38 -16.65 -3.14
N SER A 403 2.15 -17.10 -4.14
CA SER A 403 2.80 -16.21 -5.13
C SER A 403 3.63 -15.06 -4.52
N GLY A 404 4.25 -15.27 -3.36
CA GLY A 404 5.04 -14.25 -2.65
C GLY A 404 4.23 -13.30 -1.76
N TYR A 405 2.92 -13.52 -1.65
CA TYR A 405 2.03 -12.82 -0.73
C TYR A 405 1.77 -13.64 0.53
N TYR A 406 1.47 -12.95 1.63
CA TYR A 406 1.14 -13.57 2.93
C TYR A 406 -0.15 -13.01 3.49
N SER A 407 -0.98 -13.89 4.04
CA SER A 407 -2.26 -13.54 4.67
C SER A 407 -2.45 -14.34 5.95
N LEU A 408 -3.31 -13.84 6.83
CA LEU A 408 -3.84 -14.60 7.96
C LEU A 408 -5.11 -15.32 7.52
N ALA A 409 -5.17 -16.60 7.85
CA ALA A 409 -6.37 -17.42 7.78
C ALA A 409 -6.62 -18.05 9.16
N SER A 410 -7.79 -18.67 9.33
CA SER A 410 -8.15 -19.32 10.59
C SER A 410 -8.74 -20.71 10.37
N ALA A 411 -8.25 -21.70 11.11
CA ALA A 411 -8.76 -23.08 11.12
C ALA A 411 -10.07 -23.19 11.91
N SER A 412 -10.30 -22.27 12.85
CA SER A 412 -11.52 -22.20 13.67
C SER A 412 -11.96 -20.74 13.85
N PRO A 413 -13.17 -20.46 14.35
CA PRO A 413 -13.66 -19.09 14.53
C PRO A 413 -12.69 -18.27 15.38
N MET A 414 -12.21 -17.15 14.83
CA MET A 414 -11.29 -16.25 15.53
C MET A 414 -11.59 -14.80 15.21
N ARG A 415 -11.45 -13.93 16.21
CA ARG A 415 -11.53 -12.48 16.08
C ARG A 415 -10.17 -11.87 16.36
N LEU A 416 -9.73 -10.95 15.52
CA LEU A 416 -8.60 -10.08 15.78
C LEU A 416 -9.14 -8.72 16.19
N ARG A 417 -8.93 -8.34 17.45
CA ARG A 417 -9.22 -7.00 17.91
C ARG A 417 -8.09 -6.07 17.46
N ILE A 418 -8.43 -5.12 16.60
CA ILE A 418 -7.48 -4.14 16.05
C ILE A 418 -7.85 -2.72 16.48
N ALA A 419 -6.84 -1.87 16.67
CA ALA A 419 -7.08 -0.46 16.93
C ALA A 419 -7.41 0.28 15.62
N ILE A 420 -8.49 1.06 15.62
CA ILE A 420 -8.93 1.80 14.43
C ILE A 420 -8.11 3.09 14.26
N ARG A 421 -7.82 3.80 15.36
CA ARG A 421 -7.28 5.18 15.36
C ARG A 421 -5.85 5.34 15.91
N SER A 422 -5.10 4.27 16.13
CA SER A 422 -3.67 4.42 16.46
C SER A 422 -3.02 5.22 15.34
N SER A 423 -2.41 6.36 15.65
CA SER A 423 -1.74 7.27 14.71
C SER A 423 -0.90 6.45 13.72
N GLN A 424 -1.42 6.25 12.50
CA GLN A 424 -0.91 5.28 11.53
C GLN A 424 0.54 5.55 11.06
N GLN A 425 1.16 6.63 11.55
CA GLN A 425 2.53 7.00 11.23
C GLN A 425 3.57 6.47 12.23
N SER A 426 3.22 6.21 13.49
CA SER A 426 4.11 5.41 14.34
C SER A 426 3.77 3.94 14.08
N ASN A 427 4.62 3.28 13.29
CA ASN A 427 4.52 1.84 12.98
C ASN A 427 4.45 0.93 14.22
N PHE A 428 4.59 1.50 15.42
CA PHE A 428 4.39 0.84 16.69
C PHE A 428 3.66 1.82 17.61
N VAL A 429 2.76 1.28 18.42
CA VAL A 429 2.32 2.01 19.62
C VAL A 429 3.58 2.28 20.41
N ASN A 430 3.94 3.56 20.53
CA ASN A 430 5.02 3.96 21.41
C ASN A 430 4.63 3.36 22.78
N PRO A 431 5.47 2.53 23.40
CA PRO A 431 5.12 1.96 24.70
C PRO A 431 4.80 3.04 25.75
N LEU A 432 5.29 4.28 25.57
CA LEU A 432 4.86 5.43 26.35
C LEU A 432 3.42 5.86 26.05
N ASP A 433 2.96 5.85 24.80
CA ASP A 433 1.54 6.12 24.46
C ASP A 433 0.61 5.06 25.06
N GLN A 434 1.01 3.78 25.02
CA GLN A 434 0.29 2.71 25.71
C GLN A 434 0.18 2.96 27.22
N LEU A 435 1.30 3.34 27.85
CA LEU A 435 1.28 3.70 29.27
C LEU A 435 0.39 4.92 29.52
N ARG A 436 0.44 5.93 28.65
CA ARG A 436 -0.35 7.15 28.75
C ARG A 436 -1.84 6.86 28.66
N GLU A 437 -2.25 5.97 27.77
CA GLU A 437 -3.66 5.59 27.61
C GLU A 437 -4.20 4.86 28.84
N VAL A 438 -3.41 3.97 29.44
CA VAL A 438 -3.83 3.16 30.60
C VAL A 438 -3.75 3.96 31.91
N VAL A 439 -2.69 4.75 32.09
CA VAL A 439 -2.43 5.46 33.35
C VAL A 439 -3.09 6.85 33.36
N GLY A 440 -3.32 7.46 32.19
CA GLY A 440 -3.81 8.82 32.06
C GLY A 440 -2.84 9.82 32.70
N SER A 441 -3.37 10.67 33.59
CA SER A 441 -2.61 11.66 34.35
C SER A 441 -2.05 11.14 35.69
N SER A 442 -2.29 9.87 36.02
CA SER A 442 -1.83 9.31 37.29
C SER A 442 -0.31 9.05 37.28
N SER A 443 0.32 9.01 38.45
CA SER A 443 1.72 8.58 38.56
C SER A 443 1.84 7.05 38.66
N PHE A 444 2.92 6.50 38.10
CA PHE A 444 3.18 5.06 38.04
C PHE A 444 4.64 4.74 38.38
N SER A 445 4.89 3.55 38.91
CA SER A 445 6.22 3.01 39.17
C SER A 445 6.74 2.20 37.97
N GLY A 446 8.05 2.00 37.86
CA GLY A 446 8.62 1.12 36.83
C GLY A 446 8.08 -0.32 36.88
N LYS A 447 7.68 -0.80 38.07
CA LYS A 447 7.04 -2.14 38.25
C LYS A 447 5.59 -2.16 37.76
N GLU A 448 4.85 -1.08 37.95
CA GLU A 448 3.49 -0.93 37.38
C GLU A 448 3.57 -0.84 35.86
N ALA A 449 4.48 -0.02 35.32
CA ALA A 449 4.72 0.04 33.89
C ALA A 449 5.17 -1.31 33.30
N GLY A 450 6.02 -2.07 34.01
CA GLY A 450 6.39 -3.44 33.64
C GLY A 450 5.20 -4.38 33.50
N ARG A 451 4.22 -4.26 34.41
CA ARG A 451 2.97 -5.03 34.37
C ARG A 451 2.06 -4.58 33.23
N ILE A 452 1.84 -3.27 33.08
CA ILE A 452 0.97 -2.70 32.02
C ILE A 452 1.51 -3.06 30.63
N LEU A 453 2.82 -2.93 30.43
CA LEU A 453 3.46 -3.21 29.14
C LEU A 453 3.77 -4.69 28.91
N SER A 454 3.56 -5.56 29.90
CA SER A 454 3.99 -6.96 29.86
C SER A 454 5.47 -7.11 29.45
N ARG A 455 6.34 -6.26 30.03
CA ARG A 455 7.77 -6.18 29.68
C ARG A 455 8.66 -6.35 30.91
N LYS A 456 9.84 -6.94 30.69
CA LYS A 456 10.88 -7.06 31.72
C LYS A 456 11.29 -5.67 32.23
N THR A 457 11.44 -5.53 33.54
CA THR A 457 11.74 -4.26 34.24
C THR A 457 12.91 -3.50 33.61
N ARG A 458 13.99 -4.18 33.19
CA ARG A 458 15.14 -3.52 32.55
C ARG A 458 14.76 -2.80 31.24
N SER A 459 13.91 -3.41 30.42
CA SER A 459 13.46 -2.79 29.16
C SER A 459 12.53 -1.61 29.43
N VAL A 460 11.67 -1.72 30.44
CA VAL A 460 10.76 -0.65 30.84
C VAL A 460 11.53 0.51 31.47
N ASN A 461 12.52 0.26 32.31
CA ASN A 461 13.34 1.31 32.90
C ASN A 461 14.12 2.07 31.83
N ARG A 462 14.61 1.40 30.77
CA ARG A 462 15.24 2.07 29.63
C ARG A 462 14.25 2.96 28.87
N LEU A 463 13.04 2.45 28.62
CA LEU A 463 11.97 3.22 27.99
C LEU A 463 11.60 4.47 28.82
N ILE A 464 11.40 4.29 30.12
CA ILE A 464 11.07 5.37 31.04
C ILE A 464 12.21 6.40 31.11
N ALA A 465 13.46 5.95 31.18
CA ALA A 465 14.62 6.85 31.16
C ALA A 465 14.63 7.72 29.89
N ASN A 466 14.42 7.11 28.71
CA ASN A 466 14.30 7.85 27.46
C ASN A 466 13.09 8.82 27.47
N GLY A 467 11.96 8.41 28.07
CA GLY A 467 10.77 9.25 28.24
C GLY A 467 11.01 10.45 29.16
N VAL A 468 11.84 10.30 30.19
CA VAL A 468 12.26 11.40 31.06
C VAL A 468 13.25 12.33 30.34
N GLU A 469 14.23 11.76 29.63
CA GLU A 469 15.24 12.52 28.87
C GLU A 469 14.61 13.36 27.76
N SER A 470 13.58 12.84 27.09
CA SER A 470 12.82 13.54 26.05
C SER A 470 11.78 14.53 26.59
N GLY A 471 11.55 14.56 27.92
CA GLY A 471 10.56 15.43 28.56
C GLY A 471 9.11 14.91 28.52
N GLU A 472 8.85 13.74 27.92
CA GLU A 472 7.51 13.14 27.90
C GLU A 472 7.03 12.66 29.28
N LEU A 473 7.97 12.35 30.19
CA LEU A 473 7.71 11.92 31.56
C LEU A 473 8.39 12.84 32.57
N VAL A 474 7.72 13.10 33.69
CA VAL A 474 8.32 13.71 34.89
C VAL A 474 8.61 12.61 35.89
N GLN A 475 9.84 12.56 36.39
CA GLN A 475 10.21 11.73 37.53
C GLN A 475 9.84 12.43 38.85
N GLU A 476 9.12 11.74 39.72
CA GLU A 476 8.72 12.20 41.05
C GLU A 476 9.38 11.33 42.13
N GLY A 477 10.12 11.97 43.04
CA GLY A 477 10.81 11.28 44.14
C GLY A 477 12.09 10.54 43.72
N GLY A 478 12.70 9.85 44.69
CA GLY A 478 13.99 9.17 44.54
C GLY A 478 14.03 7.78 45.19
N GLY A 479 14.81 6.87 44.60
CA GLY A 479 15.02 5.52 45.13
C GLY A 479 13.79 4.62 44.99
N ARG A 480 13.36 3.99 46.08
CA ARG A 480 12.23 3.04 46.07
C ARG A 480 10.86 3.70 45.88
N SER A 481 10.76 5.00 46.16
CA SER A 481 9.53 5.78 45.99
C SER A 481 9.46 6.52 44.64
N THR A 482 10.42 6.29 43.73
CA THR A 482 10.39 6.92 42.41
C THR A 482 9.15 6.52 41.63
N ARG A 483 8.36 7.52 41.25
CA ARG A 483 7.22 7.40 40.34
C ARG A 483 7.45 8.28 39.12
N TYR A 484 6.65 8.05 38.09
CA TYR A 484 6.69 8.77 36.82
C TYR A 484 5.28 9.19 36.48
N ARG A 485 5.08 10.38 35.91
CA ARG A 485 3.83 10.78 35.28
C ARG A 485 4.11 11.38 33.92
N PHE A 486 3.10 11.38 33.05
CA PHE A 486 3.17 12.14 31.81
C PHE A 486 3.10 13.65 32.10
N GLN A 487 3.85 14.44 31.31
CA GLN A 487 3.72 15.90 31.33
C GLN A 487 2.38 16.36 30.76
#